data_AF-A0A1D1XPD4-F1
#
_entry.id   AF-A0A1D1XPD4-F1
#
_cell.length_a   1.000
_cell.length_b   1.000
_cell.length_c   1.000
_cell.angle_alpha   90.00
_cell.angle_beta   90.00
_cell.angle_gamma   90.00
#
_symmetry.space_group_name_H-M   'P 1'
#
loop_
_entity.id
_entity.type
_entity.pdbx_description
1 polymer ?
#
loop_
_entity_poly.entity_id
_entity_poly.type
_entity_poly.pdbx_seq_one_letter_code
_entity_poly.pdbx_strand_id
1 'polypeptide(L)'
;KVTKPRTSWIWKFFKGIENNTKVICQIEGCEKIFIWCGSPSSMKIHLSGTHHITKGNAASYLAALQKGDQQLISDIIETQQSKLHPHSKQESLTKNLIGFIV
;
A
#
# COMPACT_ATOMS: atom_id res chain seq x y z
N LYS A 1 -29.35 -0.91 -8.98
CA LYS A 1 -28.25 0.08 -8.99
C LYS A 1 -26.98 -0.66 -9.44
N VAL A 2 -26.61 -0.58 -10.73
CA VAL A 2 -25.42 -1.29 -11.24
C VAL A 2 -24.19 -0.50 -10.79
N THR A 3 -23.50 -0.97 -9.75
CA THR A 3 -22.22 -0.39 -9.33
C THR A 3 -21.19 -0.69 -10.41
N LYS A 4 -20.61 0.36 -11.01
CA LYS A 4 -19.51 0.22 -11.99
C LYS A 4 -18.43 -0.70 -11.41
N PRO A 5 -17.87 -1.63 -12.20
CA PRO A 5 -16.81 -2.50 -11.72
C PRO A 5 -15.62 -1.67 -11.25
N ARG A 6 -15.11 -2.04 -10.08
CA ARG A 6 -13.91 -1.46 -9.49
C ARG A 6 -12.69 -1.97 -10.29
N THR A 7 -12.25 -1.19 -11.28
CA THR A 7 -11.22 -1.62 -12.27
C THR A 7 -9.79 -1.21 -11.92
N SER A 8 -9.56 -0.44 -10.85
CA SER A 8 -8.19 -0.01 -10.52
C SER A 8 -7.32 -1.17 -10.05
N TRP A 9 -6.03 -1.12 -10.40
CA TRP A 9 -5.05 -2.17 -10.07
C TRP A 9 -4.98 -2.52 -8.58
N ILE A 10 -5.30 -1.56 -7.70
CA ILE A 10 -5.35 -1.72 -6.25
C ILE A 10 -6.30 -2.86 -5.86
N TRP A 11 -7.44 -3.01 -6.56
CA TRP A 11 -8.43 -4.04 -6.25
C TRP A 11 -7.94 -5.47 -6.49
N LYS A 12 -6.78 -5.67 -7.11
CA LYS A 12 -6.14 -6.98 -7.19
C LYS A 12 -5.61 -7.47 -5.84
N PHE A 13 -5.40 -6.56 -4.88
CA PHE A 13 -4.83 -6.86 -3.55
C PHE A 13 -5.86 -6.78 -2.42
N PHE A 14 -7.10 -6.37 -2.71
CA PHE A 14 -8.12 -6.15 -1.70
C PHE A 14 -9.43 -6.80 -2.07
N LYS A 15 -10.12 -7.32 -1.07
CA LYS A 15 -11.45 -7.90 -1.21
C LYS A 15 -12.46 -7.05 -0.43
N GLY A 16 -13.60 -6.74 -1.05
CA GLY A 16 -14.71 -6.11 -0.35
C GLY A 16 -15.41 -7.10 0.58
N ILE A 17 -15.74 -6.67 1.80
CA ILE A 17 -16.51 -7.44 2.79
C ILE A 17 -17.66 -6.57 3.32
N GLU A 18 -18.60 -7.19 4.06
CA GLU A 18 -19.75 -6.52 4.68
C GLU A 18 -20.48 -5.57 3.71
N ASN A 19 -21.06 -6.12 2.64
CA ASN A 19 -21.74 -5.34 1.60
C ASN A 19 -20.87 -4.24 0.94
N ASN A 20 -19.56 -4.45 0.85
CA ASN A 20 -18.56 -3.51 0.31
C ASN A 20 -18.38 -2.23 1.14
N THR A 21 -18.83 -2.22 2.41
CA THR A 21 -18.58 -1.13 3.36
C THR A 21 -17.19 -1.22 3.99
N LYS A 22 -16.59 -2.41 3.98
CA LYS A 22 -15.21 -2.63 4.41
C LYS A 22 -14.44 -3.35 3.30
N VAL A 23 -13.12 -3.21 3.33
CA VAL A 23 -12.18 -3.90 2.44
C VAL A 23 -11.06 -4.50 3.26
N ILE A 24 -10.64 -5.71 2.91
CA ILE A 24 -9.56 -6.44 3.56
C ILE A 24 -8.39 -6.61 2.60
N CYS A 25 -7.16 -6.43 3.09
CA CYS A 25 -5.94 -6.75 2.37
C CYS A 25 -5.80 -8.28 2.24
N GLN A 26 -5.54 -8.77 1.03
CA GLN A 26 -5.41 -10.20 0.70
C GLN A 26 -3.94 -10.63 0.57
N ILE A 27 -3.00 -9.80 1.01
CA ILE A 27 -1.59 -10.20 1.08
C ILE A 27 -1.41 -11.08 2.31
N GLU A 28 -0.86 -12.28 2.09
CA GLU A 28 -0.56 -13.26 3.14
C GLU A 28 0.17 -12.61 4.31
N GLY A 29 -0.33 -12.82 5.53
CA GLY A 29 0.22 -12.25 6.77
C GLY A 29 -0.16 -10.80 7.07
N CYS A 30 -0.99 -10.14 6.24
CA CYS A 30 -1.43 -8.76 6.48
C CYS A 30 -2.85 -8.67 7.06
N GLU A 31 -3.84 -9.16 6.31
CA GLU A 31 -5.27 -9.22 6.69
C GLU A 31 -5.88 -7.90 7.23
N LYS A 32 -5.23 -6.77 6.96
CA LYS A 32 -5.65 -5.47 7.47
C LYS A 32 -6.99 -5.03 6.86
N ILE A 33 -7.92 -4.65 7.72
CA ILE A 33 -9.27 -4.20 7.35
C ILE A 33 -9.32 -2.67 7.30
N PHE A 34 -9.97 -2.14 6.27
CA PHE A 34 -10.22 -0.71 6.07
C PHE A 34 -11.70 -0.46 5.86
N ILE A 35 -12.20 0.68 6.37
CA ILE A 35 -13.56 1.17 6.05
C ILE A 35 -13.53 1.80 4.65
N TRP A 36 -14.47 1.42 3.79
CA TRP A 36 -14.58 1.95 2.44
C TRP A 36 -15.41 3.24 2.41
N CYS A 37 -14.73 4.38 2.29
CA CYS A 37 -15.36 5.71 2.20
C CYS A 37 -15.43 6.27 0.77
N GLY A 38 -15.32 5.42 -0.27
CA GLY A 38 -15.43 5.84 -1.67
C GLY A 38 -14.10 6.15 -2.39
N SER A 39 -12.98 6.24 -1.65
CA SER A 39 -11.65 6.48 -2.23
C SER A 39 -10.64 5.40 -1.80
N PRO A 40 -9.82 4.89 -2.74
CA PRO A 40 -8.78 3.90 -2.44
C PRO A 40 -7.45 4.53 -1.96
N SER A 41 -7.41 5.83 -1.64
CA SER A 41 -6.16 6.50 -1.22
C SER A 41 -5.48 5.81 -0.05
N SER A 42 -6.24 5.45 1.00
CA SER A 42 -5.70 4.75 2.17
C SER A 42 -5.17 3.35 1.82
N MET A 43 -5.84 2.65 0.90
CA MET A 43 -5.41 1.35 0.40
C MET A 43 -4.09 1.47 -0.38
N LYS A 44 -3.94 2.51 -1.20
CA LYS A 44 -2.71 2.79 -1.94
C LYS A 44 -1.53 3.08 -1.00
N ILE A 45 -1.74 3.94 0.00
CA ILE A 45 -0.71 4.29 1.00
C ILE A 45 -0.28 3.03 1.77
N HIS A 46 -1.24 2.19 2.15
CA HIS A 46 -0.95 0.91 2.79
C HIS A 46 -0.09 -0.01 1.91
N LEU A 47 -0.43 -0.17 0.62
CA LEU A 47 0.37 -0.99 -0.30
C LEU A 47 1.80 -0.45 -0.44
N SER A 48 1.98 0.85 -0.64
CA SER A 48 3.31 1.44 -0.83
C SER A 48 4.13 1.47 0.45
N GLY A 49 3.50 1.73 1.60
CA GLY A 49 4.17 1.88 2.88
C GLY A 49 4.47 0.55 3.58
N THR A 50 3.52 -0.37 3.57
CA THR A 50 3.64 -1.65 4.28
C THR A 50 4.22 -2.75 3.39
N HIS A 51 3.81 -2.80 2.12
CA HIS A 51 4.19 -3.88 1.21
C HIS A 51 5.19 -3.46 0.13
N HIS A 52 5.56 -2.17 0.08
CA HIS A 52 6.37 -1.60 -1.00
C HIS A 52 5.83 -1.90 -2.41
N ILE A 53 4.51 -2.09 -2.52
CA ILE A 53 3.82 -2.32 -3.78
C ILE A 53 3.37 -0.97 -4.33
N THR A 54 3.83 -0.68 -5.53
CA THR A 54 3.46 0.49 -6.32
C THR A 54 2.80 0.04 -7.62
N LYS A 55 2.26 1.00 -8.39
CA LYS A 55 1.67 0.69 -9.70
C LYS A 55 2.68 0.01 -10.64
N GLY A 56 3.98 0.32 -10.52
CA GLY A 56 5.02 -0.17 -11.42
C GLY A 56 5.43 -1.63 -11.18
N ASN A 57 5.33 -2.12 -9.94
CA ASN A 57 5.71 -3.51 -9.59
C ASN A 57 4.52 -4.41 -9.26
N ALA A 58 3.29 -3.87 -9.21
CA ALA A 58 2.09 -4.63 -8.88
C ALA A 58 1.90 -5.90 -9.74
N ALA A 59 2.17 -5.80 -11.05
CA ALA A 59 2.04 -6.95 -11.95
C ALA A 59 3.08 -8.04 -11.62
N SER A 60 4.33 -7.65 -11.38
CA SER A 60 5.41 -8.57 -11.02
C SER A 60 5.14 -9.25 -9.67
N TYR A 61 4.63 -8.49 -8.69
CA TYR A 61 4.26 -9.05 -7.39
C TYR A 61 3.14 -10.09 -7.51
N LEU A 62 2.09 -9.80 -8.28
CA LEU A 62 1.00 -10.76 -8.54
C LEU A 62 1.49 -12.02 -9.25
N ALA A 63 2.41 -11.88 -10.21
CA ALA A 63 3.03 -13.01 -10.88
C ALA A 63 3.88 -13.86 -9.91
N ALA A 64 4.59 -13.23 -8.98
CA ALA A 64 5.37 -13.91 -7.95
C ALA A 64 4.46 -14.69 -6.97
N LEU A 65 3.35 -14.09 -6.55
CA LEU A 65 2.33 -14.78 -5.74
C LEU A 65 1.75 -16.00 -6.46
N GLN A 66 1.43 -15.89 -7.75
CA GLN A 66 0.89 -17.01 -8.53
C GLN A 66 1.89 -18.16 -8.67
N LYS A 67 3.18 -17.86 -8.71
CA LYS A 67 4.25 -18.86 -8.78
C LYS A 67 4.59 -19.47 -7.42
N GLY A 68 4.12 -18.89 -6.32
CA GLY A 68 4.50 -19.28 -4.95
C GLY A 68 5.97 -19.01 -4.62
N ASP A 69 6.62 -18.10 -5.37
CA ASP A 69 8.04 -17.84 -5.24
C ASP A 69 8.30 -16.69 -4.27
N GLN A 70 8.56 -17.04 -3.01
CA GLN A 70 8.74 -16.08 -1.93
C GLN A 70 10.09 -15.35 -2.00
N GLN A 71 11.10 -15.92 -2.66
CA GLN A 71 12.36 -15.22 -2.93
C GLN A 71 12.14 -14.10 -3.93
N LEU A 72 11.44 -14.38 -5.04
CA LEU A 72 11.11 -13.37 -6.04
C LEU A 72 10.31 -12.19 -5.45
N ILE A 73 9.42 -12.45 -4.49
CA ILE A 73 8.69 -11.39 -3.77
C ILE A 73 9.67 -10.50 -2.99
N SER A 74 10.62 -11.11 -2.30
CA SER A 74 11.64 -10.40 -1.49
C SER A 74 12.55 -9.54 -2.37
N ASP A 75 13.01 -10.08 -3.50
CA ASP A 75 13.83 -9.33 -4.48
C ASP A 75 13.10 -8.11 -5.06
N ILE A 76 11.80 -8.26 -5.37
CA ILE A 76 10.96 -7.15 -5.86
C ILE A 76 10.86 -6.04 -4.81
N ILE A 77 10.70 -6.41 -3.54
CA ILE A 77 10.62 -5.47 -2.42
C ILE A 77 11.96 -4.75 -2.24
N GLU A 78 13.07 -5.49 -2.19
CA GLU A 78 14.42 -4.94 -2.01
C GLU A 78 14.80 -3.98 -3.14
N THR A 79 14.50 -4.35 -4.39
CA THR A 79 14.73 -3.51 -5.57
C THR A 79 13.95 -2.20 -5.52
N GLN A 80 12.75 -2.18 -4.92
CA GLN A 80 12.01 -0.93 -4.73
C GLN A 80 12.55 -0.11 -3.57
N GLN A 81 13.00 -0.74 -2.49
CA GLN A 81 13.63 -0.03 -1.37
C GLN A 81 14.92 0.68 -1.82
N SER A 82 15.73 0.04 -2.67
CA SER A 82 16.92 0.67 -3.25
C SER A 82 16.57 1.79 -4.25
N LYS A 83 15.49 1.65 -5.02
CA LYS A 83 15.02 2.66 -5.97
C LYS A 83 14.33 3.87 -5.32
N LEU A 84 13.81 3.73 -4.09
CA LEU A 84 13.33 4.84 -3.24
C LEU A 84 14.50 5.62 -2.60
N HIS A 85 15.69 5.01 -2.49
CA HIS A 85 16.91 5.62 -1.97
C HIS A 85 17.82 6.27 -3.04
N PRO A 86 17.34 7.30 -3.75
CA PRO A 86 18.25 8.38 -4.15
C PRO A 86 17.85 9.78 -3.63
N HIS A 87 16.97 9.90 -2.63
CA HIS A 87 16.73 11.18 -1.97
C HIS A 87 16.13 11.03 -0.55
N SER A 88 16.98 10.77 0.46
CA SER A 88 16.66 11.06 1.86
C SER A 88 17.38 12.35 2.28
N LYS A 89 16.86 13.48 1.82
CA LYS A 89 16.94 14.75 2.55
C LYS A 89 15.51 15.21 2.81
N GLN A 90 14.84 14.52 3.72
CA GLN A 90 13.74 15.13 4.43
C GLN A 90 14.38 15.82 5.65
N GLU A 91 14.70 17.11 5.49
CA GLU A 91 15.13 17.93 6.61
C GLU A 91 14.07 17.85 7.70
N SER A 92 14.48 17.34 8.87
CA SER A 92 13.70 17.36 10.08
C SER A 92 13.40 18.81 10.43
N LEU A 93 12.17 19.26 10.20
CA LEU A 93 11.65 20.49 10.81
C LEU A 93 11.40 20.21 12.29
N THR A 94 12.47 20.15 13.07
CA THR A 94 12.41 20.42 14.51
C THR A 94 12.80 21.88 14.69
N LYS A 95 11.83 22.79 14.67
CA LYS A 95 12.04 24.19 15.07
C LYS A 95 11.00 24.56 16.13
N ASN A 96 11.41 24.34 17.38
CA ASN A 96 11.16 25.16 18.56
C ASN A 96 9.72 25.31 19.09
N LEU A 97 9.37 24.45 20.06
CA LEU A 97 8.53 24.84 21.19
C LEU A 97 9.37 25.74 22.12
N ILE A 98 9.28 27.06 21.95
CA ILE A 98 9.74 28.01 22.96
C ILE A 98 8.49 28.58 23.61
N GLY A 99 8.37 28.34 24.92
CA GLY A 99 7.27 28.85 25.73
C GLY A 99 7.27 30.37 25.79
N PHE A 100 6.08 30.93 25.95
CA PHE A 100 5.89 32.27 26.47
C PHE A 100 4.92 32.20 27.64
N ILE A 101 5.48 32.42 28.83
CA ILE A 101 4.76 32.97 29.98
C ILE A 101 4.79 34.48 29.77
N VAL A 102 3.60 35.11 29.72
CA VAL A 102 3.36 36.52 30.06
C VAL A 102 2.05 36.56 30.84
#